data_AF-A0A671PBJ3-F1
#
_entry.id   AF-A0A671PBJ3-F1
#
_cell.length_a   1.000
_cell.length_b   1.000
_cell.length_c   1.000
_cell.angle_alpha   90.00
_cell.angle_beta   90.00
_cell.angle_gamma   90.00
#
_symmetry.space_group_name_H-M   'P 1'
#
loop_
_entity.id
_entity.type
_entity.pdbx_description
1 polymer ?
#
loop_
_entity_poly.entity_id
_entity_poly.type
_entity_poly.pdbx_seq_one_letter_code
_entity_poly.pdbx_strand_id
1 'polypeptide(L)'
;MVCACRALNSSDIKILGVDLLPGYYDPFSGRTLTKGEVGCFLSHYYIWKEMVDMQLDKALIFEDDVHFQANFKRRLMRLMEEVEQVELDWDIIYLGRKKVNLEEEVAVENVRNLVYADYSYWTLSYAISLQGAQKLLNAEPISKMLPVDEFLPIMYDKHPNEDYKSHFPNRNLMVYSTHPLLVQPCHYAGDPEWVSDTETSTLWDDDNVRTDWKGSHKTLKGYQPPAGLQSATHKDEL
;
A
#
# COMPACT_ATOMS: atom_id res chain seq x y z
N MET A 1 14.15 8.41 -6.67
CA MET A 1 12.86 9.09 -6.42
C MET A 1 12.66 10.14 -7.51
N VAL A 2 12.03 9.74 -8.62
CA VAL A 2 11.46 10.70 -9.57
C VAL A 2 10.05 10.95 -9.05
N CYS A 3 9.88 12.02 -8.26
CA CYS A 3 8.54 12.53 -7.99
C CYS A 3 8.05 13.12 -9.32
N ALA A 4 7.09 12.46 -9.97
CA ALA A 4 6.41 13.05 -11.11
C ALA A 4 5.53 14.21 -10.59
N CYS A 5 6.14 15.35 -10.30
CA CYS A 5 5.48 16.61 -9.94
C CYS A 5 4.74 17.24 -11.13
N ARG A 6 4.08 16.44 -11.96
CA ARG A 6 3.09 16.94 -12.92
C ARG A 6 1.73 16.52 -12.38
N ALA A 7 0.88 17.50 -12.10
CA ALA A 7 -0.51 17.24 -11.75
C ALA A 7 -1.14 16.41 -12.89
N LEU A 8 -1.43 15.14 -12.60
CA LEU A 8 -2.11 14.26 -13.55
C LEU A 8 -3.51 14.85 -13.80
N ASN A 9 -3.92 14.88 -15.07
CA ASN A 9 -5.32 15.10 -15.44
C ASN A 9 -5.93 13.80 -15.99
N SER A 10 -7.25 13.80 -16.17
CA SER A 10 -8.00 12.64 -16.69
C SER A 10 -7.46 12.09 -18.02
N SER A 11 -6.93 12.95 -18.90
CA SER A 11 -6.37 12.55 -20.19
C SER A 11 -5.01 11.86 -20.05
N ASP A 12 -4.14 12.37 -19.17
CA ASP A 12 -2.85 11.74 -18.86
C ASP A 12 -3.05 10.32 -18.31
N ILE A 13 -4.02 10.16 -17.39
CA ILE A 13 -4.38 8.88 -16.77
C ILE A 13 -4.84 7.86 -17.82
N LYS A 14 -5.69 8.27 -18.77
CA LYS A 14 -6.12 7.41 -19.89
C LYS A 14 -4.97 7.01 -20.81
N ILE A 15 -4.04 7.93 -21.10
CA ILE A 15 -2.85 7.62 -21.93
C ILE A 15 -1.96 6.57 -21.26
N LEU A 16 -1.89 6.59 -19.92
CA LEU A 16 -1.15 5.61 -19.13
C LEU A 16 -1.85 4.23 -19.09
N GLY A 17 -3.05 4.09 -19.65
CA GLY A 17 -3.84 2.86 -19.63
C GLY A 17 -4.41 2.52 -18.26
N VAL A 18 -4.48 3.52 -17.36
CA VAL A 18 -5.06 3.33 -16.03
C VAL A 18 -6.56 3.13 -16.17
N ASP A 19 -7.05 2.00 -15.67
CA ASP A 19 -8.47 1.70 -15.54
C ASP A 19 -8.76 1.28 -14.10
N LEU A 20 -9.93 1.68 -13.58
CA LEU A 20 -10.40 1.27 -12.25
C LEU A 20 -10.69 -0.23 -12.20
N LEU A 21 -10.34 -0.89 -11.10
CA LEU A 21 -10.81 -2.24 -10.82
C LEU A 21 -12.36 -2.26 -10.87
N PRO A 22 -12.99 -3.14 -11.68
CA PRO A 22 -14.45 -3.23 -11.74
C PRO A 22 -15.07 -3.46 -10.36
N GLY A 23 -16.07 -2.64 -10.01
CA GLY A 23 -16.77 -2.72 -8.73
C GLY A 23 -16.01 -2.16 -7.53
N TYR A 24 -14.84 -1.55 -7.73
CA TYR A 24 -14.12 -0.89 -6.64
C TYR A 24 -14.84 0.37 -6.18
N TYR A 25 -15.12 0.40 -4.88
CA TYR A 25 -15.46 1.60 -4.13
C TYR A 25 -14.69 1.60 -2.81
N ASP A 26 -14.24 2.78 -2.38
CA ASP A 26 -13.64 2.95 -1.07
C ASP A 26 -14.69 2.66 0.03
N PRO A 27 -14.45 1.69 0.93
CA PRO A 27 -15.47 1.24 1.88
C PRO A 27 -15.82 2.27 2.97
N PHE A 28 -15.09 3.38 3.07
CA PHE A 28 -15.32 4.41 4.09
C PHE A 28 -15.99 5.67 3.54
N SER A 29 -15.66 6.03 2.31
CA SER A 29 -16.15 7.23 1.64
C SER A 29 -17.13 6.94 0.51
N GLY A 30 -17.24 5.68 0.05
CA GLY A 30 -18.17 5.25 -1.00
C GLY A 30 -17.80 5.77 -2.40
N ARG A 31 -16.60 6.36 -2.57
CA ARG A 31 -16.12 6.90 -3.85
C ARG A 31 -15.22 5.92 -4.60
N THR A 32 -14.92 6.25 -5.84
CA THR A 32 -13.86 5.63 -6.64
C THR A 32 -12.49 6.27 -6.34
N LEU A 33 -11.47 5.96 -7.15
CA LEU A 33 -10.13 6.51 -7.00
C LEU A 33 -10.09 8.05 -7.10
N THR A 34 -9.25 8.66 -6.30
CA THR A 34 -8.79 10.04 -6.53
C THR A 34 -7.54 10.05 -7.42
N LYS A 35 -7.22 11.19 -8.02
CA LYS A 35 -5.95 11.34 -8.76
C LYS A 35 -4.72 11.23 -7.87
N GLY A 36 -4.85 11.63 -6.61
CA GLY A 36 -3.78 11.50 -5.62
C GLY A 36 -3.48 10.03 -5.32
N GLU A 37 -4.51 9.19 -5.20
CA GLU A 37 -4.35 7.73 -5.07
C GLU A 37 -3.72 7.12 -6.33
N VAL A 38 -4.14 7.55 -7.53
CA VAL A 38 -3.51 7.14 -8.79
C VAL A 38 -2.03 7.54 -8.84
N GLY A 39 -1.70 8.77 -8.46
CA GLY A 39 -0.33 9.28 -8.43
C GLY A 39 0.55 8.52 -7.43
N CYS A 40 0.02 8.22 -6.24
CA CYS A 40 0.68 7.39 -5.24
C CYS A 40 0.97 5.99 -5.81
N PHE A 41 -0.03 5.32 -6.38
CA PHE A 41 0.13 4.00 -6.99
C PHE A 41 1.20 4.01 -8.09
N LEU A 42 1.11 4.95 -9.03
CA LEU A 42 2.04 5.07 -10.15
C LEU A 42 3.48 5.29 -9.66
N SER A 43 3.68 6.05 -8.59
CA SER A 43 5.00 6.28 -8.00
C SER A 43 5.64 4.97 -7.52
N HIS A 44 4.87 4.09 -6.87
CA HIS A 44 5.35 2.76 -6.50
C HIS A 44 5.55 1.85 -7.72
N TYR A 45 4.60 1.84 -8.65
CA TYR A 45 4.67 1.04 -9.87
C TYR A 45 5.94 1.32 -10.68
N TYR A 46 6.30 2.60 -10.87
CA TYR A 46 7.50 2.95 -11.62
C TYR A 46 8.78 2.57 -10.89
N ILE A 47 8.80 2.56 -9.55
CA ILE A 47 9.93 2.02 -8.79
C ILE A 47 10.07 0.51 -9.04
N TRP A 48 8.97 -0.26 -9.00
CA TRP A 48 9.00 -1.69 -9.30
C TRP A 48 9.48 -1.96 -10.72
N LYS A 49 8.99 -1.16 -11.68
CA LYS A 49 9.41 -1.22 -13.07
C LYS A 49 10.90 -0.91 -13.22
N GLU A 50 11.40 0.14 -12.59
CA GLU A 50 12.82 0.51 -12.59
C GLU A 50 13.69 -0.61 -11.99
N MET A 51 13.26 -1.22 -10.87
CA MET A 51 13.96 -2.36 -10.28
C MET A 51 14.09 -3.52 -11.27
N VAL A 52 13.01 -3.88 -11.97
CA VAL A 52 13.04 -4.97 -12.96
C VAL A 52 13.88 -4.59 -14.18
N ASP A 53 13.70 -3.39 -14.73
CA ASP A 53 14.44 -2.93 -15.91
C ASP A 53 15.95 -2.83 -15.64
N MET A 54 16.35 -2.44 -14.42
CA MET A 54 17.74 -2.27 -14.01
C MET A 54 18.32 -3.49 -13.27
N GLN A 55 17.53 -4.55 -13.04
CA GLN A 55 17.93 -5.73 -12.28
C GLN A 55 18.46 -5.39 -10.87
N LEU A 56 17.73 -4.54 -10.13
CA LEU A 56 18.06 -4.20 -8.75
C LEU A 56 17.56 -5.30 -7.81
N ASP A 57 18.49 -6.00 -7.13
CA ASP A 57 18.17 -7.12 -6.23
C ASP A 57 17.14 -6.77 -5.14
N LYS A 58 17.26 -5.57 -4.57
CA LYS A 58 16.41 -5.06 -3.50
C LYS A 58 16.36 -3.54 -3.49
N ALA A 59 15.22 -3.00 -3.07
CA ALA A 59 15.04 -1.58 -2.82
C ALA A 59 14.42 -1.35 -1.44
N LEU A 60 14.66 -0.15 -0.91
CA LEU A 60 14.03 0.34 0.30
C LEU A 60 13.25 1.61 -0.06
N ILE A 61 11.95 1.58 0.16
CA ILE A 61 11.01 2.62 -0.27
C ILE A 61 10.45 3.34 0.96
N PHE A 62 10.32 4.65 0.84
CA PHE A 62 9.75 5.54 1.85
C PHE A 62 8.81 6.54 1.16
N GLU A 63 7.68 6.82 1.80
CA GLU A 63 6.92 8.04 1.57
C GLU A 63 7.67 9.25 2.17
N ASP A 64 7.30 10.46 1.77
CA ASP A 64 8.01 11.70 2.11
C ASP A 64 7.72 12.25 3.52
N ASP A 65 6.66 11.77 4.16
CA ASP A 65 6.16 12.23 5.46
C ASP A 65 6.43 11.25 6.62
N VAL A 66 7.58 10.55 6.57
CA VAL A 66 7.92 9.51 7.55
C VAL A 66 8.91 9.93 8.64
N HIS A 67 8.74 9.35 9.82
CA HIS A 67 9.64 9.47 10.97
C HIS A 67 10.33 8.13 11.29
N PHE A 68 11.65 8.16 11.43
CA PHE A 68 12.45 6.99 11.76
C PHE A 68 12.55 6.75 13.26
N GLN A 69 12.29 5.52 13.69
CA GLN A 69 12.48 5.12 15.08
C GLN A 69 13.96 5.08 15.48
N ALA A 70 14.21 5.17 16.79
CA ALA A 70 15.56 5.14 17.33
C ALA A 70 16.37 3.92 16.83
N ASN A 71 17.62 4.17 16.44
CA ASN A 71 18.54 3.17 15.88
C ASN A 71 18.05 2.50 14.57
N PHE A 72 17.18 3.16 13.78
CA PHE A 72 16.62 2.65 12.52
C PHE A 72 17.61 1.84 11.69
N LYS A 73 18.72 2.45 11.25
CA LYS A 73 19.72 1.81 10.39
C LYS A 73 20.30 0.54 11.03
N ARG A 74 20.69 0.60 12.30
CA ARG A 74 21.27 -0.55 13.02
C ARG A 74 20.26 -1.69 13.14
N ARG A 75 18.99 -1.37 13.43
CA ARG A 75 17.92 -2.36 13.55
C ARG A 75 17.60 -3.02 12.21
N LEU A 76 17.48 -2.22 11.15
CA LEU A 76 17.24 -2.72 9.79
C LEU A 76 18.40 -3.59 9.29
N MET A 77 19.65 -3.14 9.42
CA MET A 77 20.81 -3.92 8.97
C MET A 77 20.90 -5.28 9.68
N ARG A 78 20.68 -5.31 10.99
CA ARG A 78 20.67 -6.57 11.76
C ARG A 78 19.53 -7.50 11.31
N LEU A 79 18.34 -6.95 11.06
CA LEU A 79 17.22 -7.74 10.57
C LEU A 79 17.56 -8.36 9.20
N MET A 80 18.08 -7.56 8.27
CA MET A 80 18.42 -8.04 6.93
C MET A 80 19.55 -9.08 6.97
N GLU A 81 20.51 -8.97 7.89
CA GLU A 81 21.52 -9.99 8.14
C GLU A 81 20.90 -11.30 8.64
N GLU A 82 19.94 -11.26 9.57
CA GLU A 82 19.24 -12.46 10.05
C GLU A 82 18.38 -13.10 8.95
N VAL A 83 17.69 -12.30 8.13
CA VAL A 83 16.92 -12.74 6.95
C VAL A 83 17.82 -13.48 5.96
N GLU A 84 19.01 -12.94 5.68
CA GLU A 84 19.99 -13.55 4.78
C GLU A 84 20.59 -14.84 5.36
N GLN A 85 20.93 -14.85 6.66
CA GLN A 85 21.52 -16.02 7.34
C GLN A 85 20.60 -17.26 7.34
N VAL A 86 19.29 -17.06 7.40
CA VAL A 86 18.32 -18.16 7.36
C VAL A 86 17.79 -18.44 5.95
N GLU A 87 18.31 -17.72 4.95
CA GLU A 87 17.87 -17.81 3.55
C GLU A 87 16.35 -17.67 3.41
N LEU A 88 15.75 -16.74 4.17
CA LEU A 88 14.30 -16.53 4.15
C LEU A 88 13.88 -16.05 2.75
N ASP A 89 12.91 -16.72 2.15
CA ASP A 89 12.25 -16.23 0.93
C ASP A 89 11.27 -15.10 1.30
N TRP A 90 11.41 -13.94 0.66
CA TRP A 90 10.58 -12.77 0.92
C TRP A 90 10.42 -11.88 -0.31
N ASP A 91 9.24 -11.26 -0.42
CA ASP A 91 8.96 -10.28 -1.46
C ASP A 91 8.91 -8.86 -0.90
N ILE A 92 8.23 -8.68 0.24
CA ILE A 92 8.09 -7.39 0.92
C ILE A 92 8.33 -7.53 2.42
N ILE A 93 9.03 -6.56 3.01
CA ILE A 93 9.11 -6.38 4.47
C ILE A 93 8.64 -4.95 4.81
N TYR A 94 7.47 -4.83 5.43
CA TYR A 94 6.98 -3.55 5.94
C TYR A 94 7.83 -3.02 7.09
N LEU A 95 8.25 -1.75 6.97
CA LEU A 95 8.94 -1.02 8.03
C LEU A 95 8.02 -0.01 8.72
N GLY A 96 7.01 0.48 8.00
CA GLY A 96 5.94 1.34 8.49
C GLY A 96 4.64 1.03 7.76
N ARG A 97 3.58 0.76 8.53
CA ARG A 97 2.22 0.47 8.04
C ARG A 97 1.20 0.70 9.17
N LYS A 98 -0.08 0.73 8.83
CA LYS A 98 -1.19 0.59 9.79
C LYS A 98 -1.72 -0.83 9.78
N LYS A 99 -1.40 -1.57 10.84
CA LYS A 99 -2.01 -2.87 11.13
C LYS A 99 -3.50 -2.68 11.42
N VAL A 100 -4.37 -3.41 10.70
CA VAL A 100 -5.83 -3.29 10.84
C VAL A 100 -6.38 -4.26 11.88
N ASN A 101 -5.98 -5.52 11.81
CA ASN A 101 -6.36 -6.56 12.79
C ASN A 101 -5.50 -6.41 14.04
N LEU A 102 -6.10 -6.35 15.24
CA LEU A 102 -5.33 -6.21 16.49
C LEU A 102 -4.80 -7.54 17.03
N GLU A 103 -5.18 -8.67 16.44
CA GLU A 103 -4.68 -9.98 16.82
C GLU A 103 -3.15 -10.04 16.68
N GLU A 104 -2.50 -10.83 17.54
CA GLU A 104 -1.05 -11.02 17.46
C GLU A 104 -0.70 -11.67 16.13
N GLU A 105 0.24 -11.06 15.41
CA GLU A 105 0.75 -11.64 14.17
C GLU A 105 1.78 -12.70 14.50
N VAL A 106 1.83 -13.74 13.65
CA VAL A 106 2.71 -14.87 13.84
C VAL A 106 4.16 -14.44 13.61
N ALA A 107 5.04 -14.72 14.57
CA ALA A 107 6.48 -14.48 14.44
C ALA A 107 7.10 -15.39 13.37
N VAL A 108 8.10 -14.87 12.65
CA VAL A 108 8.92 -15.68 11.76
C VAL A 108 9.95 -16.44 12.60
N GLU A 109 9.99 -17.77 12.44
CA GLU A 109 10.96 -18.59 13.15
C GLU A 109 12.39 -18.18 12.78
N ASN A 110 13.28 -18.16 13.78
CA ASN A 110 14.71 -17.86 13.63
C ASN A 110 15.06 -16.45 13.13
N VAL A 111 14.10 -15.56 12.90
CA VAL A 111 14.35 -14.14 12.59
C VAL A 111 13.69 -13.25 13.64
N ARG A 112 14.49 -12.50 14.38
CA ARG A 112 13.95 -11.67 15.47
C ARG A 112 13.27 -10.43 14.92
N ASN A 113 12.21 -10.01 15.60
CA ASN A 113 11.47 -8.78 15.28
C ASN A 113 10.87 -8.79 13.87
N LEU A 114 10.53 -9.98 13.36
CA LEU A 114 9.85 -10.17 12.08
C LEU A 114 8.59 -11.01 12.29
N VAL A 115 7.50 -10.58 11.68
CA VAL A 115 6.20 -11.28 11.71
C VAL A 115 5.65 -11.43 10.30
N TYR A 116 4.79 -12.42 10.08
CA TYR A 116 3.95 -12.47 8.87
C TYR A 116 2.98 -11.29 8.87
N ALA A 117 2.95 -10.52 7.79
CA ALA A 117 2.04 -9.38 7.70
C ALA A 117 0.60 -9.85 7.47
N ASP A 118 -0.34 -9.29 8.22
CA ASP A 118 -1.76 -9.44 7.96
C ASP A 118 -2.32 -8.22 7.20
N TYR A 119 -3.64 -8.11 7.07
CA TYR A 119 -4.31 -6.98 6.42
C TYR A 119 -3.83 -5.63 6.99
N SER A 120 -3.38 -4.77 6.08
CA SER A 120 -2.66 -3.54 6.40
C SER A 120 -3.12 -2.39 5.52
N TYR A 121 -3.24 -1.20 6.12
CA TYR A 121 -3.29 0.05 5.37
C TYR A 121 -1.96 0.78 5.46
N TRP A 122 -1.82 1.85 4.68
CA TRP A 122 -0.63 2.70 4.57
C TRP A 122 0.59 1.97 4.05
N THR A 123 1.26 2.58 3.07
CA THR A 123 2.47 2.04 2.45
C THR A 123 3.70 2.92 2.78
N LEU A 124 3.71 3.47 4.00
CA LEU A 124 4.70 4.44 4.49
C LEU A 124 6.14 4.04 4.16
N SER A 125 6.49 2.78 4.44
CA SER A 125 7.82 2.26 4.11
C SER A 125 7.88 0.75 4.08
N TYR A 126 8.61 0.22 3.11
CA TYR A 126 8.89 -1.20 2.96
C TYR A 126 10.19 -1.46 2.20
N ALA A 127 10.83 -2.58 2.52
CA ALA A 127 11.81 -3.20 1.64
C ALA A 127 11.08 -4.09 0.62
N ILE A 128 11.60 -4.19 -0.59
CA ILE A 128 11.09 -5.06 -1.65
C ILE A 128 12.25 -5.75 -2.37
N SER A 129 12.08 -7.03 -2.70
CA SER A 129 13.03 -7.80 -3.51
C SER A 129 12.69 -7.73 -5.00
N LEU A 130 13.66 -8.05 -5.87
CA LEU A 130 13.45 -8.10 -7.32
C LEU A 130 12.29 -9.04 -7.71
N GLN A 131 12.20 -10.21 -7.08
CA GLN A 131 11.10 -11.14 -7.30
C GLN A 131 9.74 -10.56 -6.89
N GLY A 132 9.70 -9.81 -5.78
CA GLY A 132 8.50 -9.12 -5.33
C GLY A 132 8.04 -8.10 -6.35
N ALA A 133 8.96 -7.26 -6.85
CA ALA A 133 8.66 -6.29 -7.90
C ALA A 133 8.12 -6.96 -9.16
N GLN A 134 8.73 -8.08 -9.59
CA GLN A 134 8.26 -8.85 -10.74
C GLN A 134 6.85 -9.42 -10.55
N LYS A 135 6.55 -9.98 -9.36
CA LYS A 135 5.22 -10.49 -9.03
C LYS A 135 4.14 -9.40 -9.10
N LEU A 136 4.44 -8.20 -8.57
CA LEU A 136 3.53 -7.06 -8.61
C LEU A 136 3.28 -6.55 -10.03
N LEU A 137 4.32 -6.47 -10.87
CA LEU A 137 4.17 -6.05 -12.27
C LEU A 137 3.39 -7.09 -13.10
N ASN A 138 3.65 -8.38 -12.87
CA ASN A 138 2.95 -9.48 -13.55
C ASN A 138 1.45 -9.56 -13.21
N ALA A 139 1.01 -8.87 -12.16
CA ALA A 139 -0.40 -8.75 -11.82
C ALA A 139 -1.17 -7.81 -12.78
N GLU A 140 -0.45 -7.06 -13.63
CA GLU A 140 -0.97 -6.05 -14.56
C GLU A 140 -1.91 -5.05 -13.84
N PRO A 141 -1.41 -4.36 -12.79
CA PRO A 141 -2.29 -3.57 -11.93
C PRO A 141 -2.81 -2.28 -12.59
N ILE A 142 -2.17 -1.81 -13.66
CA ILE A 142 -2.52 -0.54 -14.31
C ILE A 142 -3.94 -0.58 -14.90
N SER A 143 -4.33 -1.67 -15.56
CA SER A 143 -5.65 -1.81 -16.19
C SER A 143 -6.77 -2.25 -15.23
N LYS A 144 -6.50 -2.30 -13.92
CA LYS A 144 -7.44 -2.71 -12.86
C LYS A 144 -6.99 -2.17 -11.51
N MET A 145 -6.78 -0.86 -11.48
CA MET A 145 -6.20 -0.12 -10.38
C MET A 145 -7.19 0.06 -9.23
N LEU A 146 -6.64 0.00 -8.04
CA LEU A 146 -7.21 0.38 -6.76
C LEU A 146 -6.05 0.93 -5.91
N PRO A 147 -6.27 1.58 -4.74
CA PRO A 147 -5.18 2.17 -3.97
C PRO A 147 -4.09 1.16 -3.64
N VAL A 148 -2.83 1.60 -3.60
CA VAL A 148 -1.69 0.68 -3.46
C VAL A 148 -1.75 -0.12 -2.16
N ASP A 149 -2.28 0.47 -1.10
CA ASP A 149 -2.45 -0.16 0.21
C ASP A 149 -3.66 -1.11 0.29
N GLU A 150 -4.53 -1.12 -0.71
CA GLU A 150 -5.56 -2.15 -0.92
C GLU A 150 -5.03 -3.25 -1.87
N PHE A 151 -4.18 -2.88 -2.84
CA PHE A 151 -3.61 -3.79 -3.84
C PHE A 151 -2.59 -4.75 -3.23
N LEU A 152 -1.68 -4.25 -2.40
CA LEU A 152 -0.66 -5.11 -1.77
C LEU A 152 -1.33 -6.24 -0.96
N PRO A 153 -2.29 -6.00 -0.05
CA PRO A 153 -3.02 -7.06 0.65
C PRO A 153 -3.74 -8.07 -0.23
N ILE A 154 -4.21 -7.67 -1.42
CA ILE A 154 -4.76 -8.62 -2.38
C ILE A 154 -3.63 -9.56 -2.83
N MET A 155 -2.47 -9.02 -3.19
CA MET A 155 -1.36 -9.82 -3.73
C MET A 155 -0.74 -10.81 -2.75
N TYR A 156 -0.88 -10.61 -1.44
CA TYR A 156 -0.50 -11.59 -0.41
C TYR A 156 -1.69 -12.30 0.26
N ASP A 157 -2.86 -12.29 -0.39
CA ASP A 157 -4.09 -13.01 -0.02
C ASP A 157 -4.63 -12.72 1.39
N LYS A 158 -4.44 -11.49 1.88
CA LYS A 158 -4.96 -11.02 3.18
C LYS A 158 -6.04 -9.94 3.06
N HIS A 159 -6.40 -9.54 1.85
CA HIS A 159 -7.49 -8.61 1.64
C HIS A 159 -8.86 -9.26 1.99
N PRO A 160 -9.75 -8.57 2.74
CA PRO A 160 -11.03 -9.12 3.20
C PRO A 160 -12.10 -9.23 2.10
N ASN A 161 -12.02 -8.41 1.05
CA ASN A 161 -12.97 -8.44 -0.05
C ASN A 161 -12.59 -9.51 -1.09
N GLU A 162 -13.39 -10.57 -1.18
CA GLU A 162 -13.19 -11.69 -2.13
C GLU A 162 -13.43 -11.29 -3.59
N ASP A 163 -14.36 -10.37 -3.85
CA ASP A 163 -14.65 -9.90 -5.22
C ASP A 163 -13.42 -9.19 -5.78
N TYR A 164 -12.77 -8.34 -4.99
CA TYR A 164 -11.53 -7.66 -5.40
C TYR A 164 -10.41 -8.67 -5.66
N LYS A 165 -10.23 -9.66 -4.78
CA LYS A 165 -9.23 -10.73 -4.96
C LYS A 165 -9.48 -11.57 -6.20
N SER A 166 -10.73 -11.74 -6.63
CA SER A 166 -11.08 -12.56 -7.79
C SER A 166 -10.45 -12.06 -9.11
N HIS A 167 -10.15 -10.77 -9.21
CA HIS A 167 -9.47 -10.16 -10.36
C HIS A 167 -7.95 -10.44 -10.40
N PHE A 168 -7.39 -10.99 -9.33
CA PHE A 168 -5.96 -11.29 -9.19
C PHE A 168 -5.80 -12.76 -8.79
N PRO A 169 -5.72 -13.71 -9.74
CA PRO A 169 -5.67 -15.13 -9.42
C PRO A 169 -4.33 -15.56 -8.78
N ASN A 170 -3.23 -14.88 -9.12
CA ASN A 170 -1.91 -15.16 -8.57
C ASN A 170 -1.62 -14.23 -7.38
N ARG A 171 -1.86 -14.71 -6.16
CA ARG A 171 -1.69 -13.96 -4.90
C ARG A 171 -0.63 -14.61 -4.01
N ASN A 172 0.57 -14.76 -4.55
CA ASN A 172 1.68 -15.50 -3.94
C ASN A 172 2.81 -14.60 -3.45
N LEU A 173 2.48 -13.36 -3.08
CA LEU A 173 3.43 -12.42 -2.52
C LEU A 173 3.73 -12.79 -1.05
N MET A 174 5.00 -13.02 -0.73
CA MET A 174 5.49 -13.34 0.62
C MET A 174 5.80 -12.04 1.36
N VAL A 175 4.95 -11.70 2.32
CA VAL A 175 4.99 -10.39 2.98
C VAL A 175 5.15 -10.52 4.48
N TYR A 176 6.14 -9.80 4.98
CA TYR A 176 6.49 -9.71 6.39
C TYR A 176 6.43 -8.27 6.89
N SER A 177 6.52 -8.09 8.20
CA SER A 177 6.58 -6.78 8.84
C SER A 177 7.58 -6.82 9.99
N THR A 178 8.30 -5.72 10.16
CA THR A 178 9.07 -5.51 11.38
C THR A 178 8.14 -5.39 12.59
N HIS A 179 8.58 -5.94 13.72
CA HIS A 179 7.86 -5.86 14.99
C HIS A 179 8.86 -5.65 16.15
N PRO A 180 8.94 -4.44 16.75
CA PRO A 180 8.12 -3.27 16.47
C PRO A 180 8.54 -2.54 15.19
N LEU A 181 7.60 -1.78 14.61
CA LEU A 181 7.82 -0.98 13.40
C LEU A 181 9.06 -0.08 13.51
N LEU A 182 9.73 0.14 12.39
CA LEU A 182 10.92 0.99 12.28
C LEU A 182 10.60 2.41 11.80
N VAL A 183 9.43 2.59 11.18
CA VAL A 183 8.96 3.82 10.56
C VAL A 183 7.53 4.11 11.02
N GLN A 184 7.24 5.38 11.29
CA GLN A 184 5.92 5.89 11.68
C GLN A 184 5.62 7.16 10.87
N PRO A 185 4.35 7.56 10.69
CA PRO A 185 4.05 8.83 10.03
C PRO A 185 4.46 10.01 10.93
N CYS A 186 4.84 11.13 10.31
CA CYS A 186 5.14 12.38 11.02
C CYS A 186 3.89 12.98 11.69
N HIS A 187 2.73 12.84 11.03
CA HIS A 187 1.44 13.33 11.50
C HIS A 187 0.36 12.26 11.31
N TYR A 188 -0.60 12.19 12.22
CA TYR A 188 -1.75 11.29 12.15
C TYR A 188 -3.00 12.07 11.76
N ALA A 189 -3.98 11.43 11.11
CA ALA A 189 -5.23 12.14 10.86
C ALA A 189 -5.89 12.56 12.17
N GLY A 190 -6.27 13.83 12.22
CA GLY A 190 -6.72 14.53 13.43
C GLY A 190 -5.68 15.49 14.02
N ASP A 191 -4.40 15.40 13.63
CA ASP A 191 -3.40 16.38 14.04
C ASP A 191 -3.62 17.72 13.29
N PRO A 192 -3.40 18.89 13.93
CA PRO A 192 -3.63 20.20 13.30
C PRO A 192 -2.82 20.44 12.01
N GLU A 193 -1.67 19.79 11.90
CA GLU A 193 -0.74 19.89 10.77
C GLU A 193 -0.92 18.73 9.77
N TRP A 194 -1.88 17.83 9.99
CA TRP A 194 -2.13 16.71 9.08
C TRP A 194 -2.80 17.16 7.78
N VAL A 195 -2.19 16.81 6.67
CA VAL A 195 -2.67 17.04 5.31
C VAL A 195 -2.55 15.71 4.54
N SER A 196 -3.55 15.36 3.74
CA SER A 196 -3.49 14.21 2.84
C SER A 196 -3.59 14.68 1.40
N ASP A 197 -2.53 14.47 0.64
CA ASP A 197 -2.48 14.79 -0.80
C ASP A 197 -3.17 13.71 -1.65
N THR A 198 -3.40 12.51 -1.08
CA THR A 198 -4.10 11.42 -1.74
C THR A 198 -5.62 11.60 -1.68
N GLU A 199 -6.18 11.90 -0.51
CA GLU A 199 -7.64 11.90 -0.29
C GLU A 199 -8.34 13.23 -0.66
N THR A 200 -7.61 14.33 -0.88
CA THR A 200 -8.17 15.70 -1.08
C THR A 200 -8.11 16.20 -2.54
N SER A 201 -7.82 15.32 -3.49
CA SER A 201 -7.71 15.66 -4.93
C SER A 201 -9.03 15.46 -5.69
N THR A 202 -9.05 15.64 -7.01
CA THR A 202 -10.25 15.34 -7.80
C THR A 202 -10.41 13.84 -8.02
N LEU A 203 -11.58 13.40 -8.46
CA LEU A 203 -11.77 12.05 -8.98
C LEU A 203 -10.81 11.76 -10.14
N TRP A 204 -10.45 10.48 -10.29
CA TRP A 204 -9.46 10.01 -11.25
C TRP A 204 -9.86 10.28 -12.72
N ASP A 205 -11.14 10.20 -13.04
CA ASP A 205 -11.71 10.31 -14.39
C ASP A 205 -12.51 11.60 -14.65
N ASP A 206 -12.79 12.41 -13.61
CA ASP A 206 -13.47 13.70 -13.72
C ASP A 206 -12.70 14.83 -13.01
N ASP A 207 -12.15 15.75 -13.80
CA ASP A 207 -11.38 16.89 -13.32
C ASP A 207 -12.23 17.94 -12.56
N ASN A 208 -13.56 17.88 -12.66
CA ASN A 208 -14.47 18.87 -12.05
C ASN A 208 -14.95 18.47 -10.65
N VAL A 209 -14.86 17.19 -10.29
CA VAL A 209 -15.34 16.68 -9.01
C VAL A 209 -14.18 16.64 -8.02
N ARG A 210 -14.10 17.67 -7.16
CA ARG A 210 -13.14 17.73 -6.05
C ARG A 210 -13.66 16.91 -4.87
N THR A 211 -12.76 16.19 -4.20
CA THR A 211 -13.04 15.65 -2.87
C THR A 211 -12.59 16.66 -1.81
N ASP A 212 -13.49 17.04 -0.91
CA ASP A 212 -13.22 17.88 0.26
C ASP A 212 -13.02 17.06 1.54
N TRP A 213 -12.71 15.78 1.35
CA TRP A 213 -12.67 14.78 2.41
C TRP A 213 -11.44 14.94 3.32
N LYS A 214 -11.66 15.43 4.53
CA LYS A 214 -10.62 15.62 5.56
C LYS A 214 -10.45 14.37 6.42
N GLY A 215 -9.82 13.35 5.86
CA GLY A 215 -9.41 12.15 6.61
C GLY A 215 -10.49 11.08 6.68
N SER A 216 -10.26 9.98 5.96
CA SER A 216 -11.02 8.76 6.16
C SER A 216 -10.85 8.25 7.59
N HIS A 217 -11.82 7.46 8.04
CA HIS A 217 -11.63 6.74 9.29
C HIS A 217 -10.41 5.76 9.19
N LYS A 218 -9.91 5.44 7.97
CA LYS A 218 -8.66 4.69 7.75
C LYS A 218 -7.42 5.46 8.22
N THR A 219 -7.42 6.79 8.27
CA THR A 219 -6.23 7.57 8.63
C THR A 219 -6.21 8.01 10.11
N LEU A 220 -7.32 7.86 10.84
CA LEU A 220 -7.40 8.16 12.27
C LEU A 220 -6.54 7.21 13.13
N LYS A 221 -5.84 7.77 14.11
CA LYS A 221 -5.07 7.00 15.11
C LYS A 221 -6.02 6.19 16.00
N GLY A 222 -5.92 4.87 15.94
CA GLY A 222 -6.72 3.95 16.78
C GLY A 222 -8.14 3.69 16.30
N TYR A 223 -8.56 4.20 15.13
CA TYR A 223 -9.87 3.85 14.58
C TYR A 223 -9.91 2.41 14.06
N GLN A 224 -10.95 1.68 14.46
CA GLN A 224 -11.28 0.34 13.99
C GLN A 224 -12.54 0.39 13.10
N PRO A 225 -12.49 -0.13 11.87
CA PRO A 225 -13.69 -0.34 11.08
C PRO A 225 -14.62 -1.34 11.79
N PRO A 226 -15.94 -1.14 11.81
CA PRO A 226 -16.88 -2.15 12.29
C PRO A 226 -16.70 -3.45 11.50
N ALA A 227 -16.84 -4.60 12.18
CA ALA A 227 -16.89 -5.89 11.52
C ALA A 227 -18.00 -5.88 10.44
N GLY A 228 -17.63 -6.14 9.19
CA GLY A 228 -18.55 -6.15 8.05
C GLY A 228 -18.61 -4.87 7.19
N LEU A 229 -17.96 -3.77 7.59
CA LEU A 229 -17.88 -2.57 6.73
C LEU A 229 -17.03 -2.81 5.47
N GLN A 230 -16.09 -3.75 5.55
CA GLN A 230 -15.17 -4.12 4.47
C GLN A 230 -15.74 -5.16 3.50
N SER A 231 -16.89 -5.77 3.83
CA SER A 231 -17.59 -6.78 3.02
C SER A 231 -18.85 -6.24 2.36
N ALA A 232 -19.12 -4.94 2.45
CA ALA A 232 -20.31 -4.34 1.86
C ALA A 232 -20.14 -4.24 0.34
N THR A 233 -20.49 -5.31 -0.37
CA THR A 233 -20.93 -5.22 -1.75
C THR A 233 -22.13 -4.28 -1.78
N HIS A 234 -21.96 -3.07 -2.32
CA HIS A 234 -23.12 -2.25 -2.63
C HIS A 234 -23.89 -2.99 -3.72
N LYS A 235 -25.04 -3.56 -3.36
CA LYS A 235 -26.01 -4.01 -4.36
C LYS A 235 -26.53 -2.75 -5.04
N ASP A 236 -26.32 -2.65 -6.34
CA ASP A 236 -27.01 -1.69 -7.18
C ASP A 236 -28.52 -1.84 -6.96
N GLU A 237 -29.14 -0.83 -6.35
CA GLU A 237 -30.57 -0.61 -6.51
C GLU A 237 -30.73 0.45 -7.61
N LEU A 238 -31.39 0.01 -8.68
CA LEU A 238 -31.82 0.71 -9.88
C LEU A 238 -32.55 2.04 -9.61
#